data_AF-E9SF86-F1
#
_entry.id   AF-E9SF86-F1
#
_cell.length_a   1.000
_cell.length_b   1.000
_cell.length_c   1.000
_cell.angle_alpha   90.00
_cell.angle_beta   90.00
_cell.angle_gamma   90.00
#
_symmetry.space_group_name_H-M   'P 1'
#
loop_
_entity.id
_entity.type
_entity.pdbx_description
1 polymer ?
#
loop_
_entity_poly.entity_id
_entity_poly.type
_entity_poly.pdbx_seq_one_letter_code
_entity_poly.pdbx_strand_id
1 'polypeptide(L)'
;MQYYQPNDELTSPVLKMDVLRSVIENPYGRQVVINGIPDGVQDKPPSDSKGGGAAAFLLIFMFIGGIIGAAVFSQINPPLCISCIGAIFLVIGLVTAVQSKSGPVFLVALIGLLMTALPIVYVYGKSHPDSFQLTTTMIIKLILVLMILVGLGLMIFPHISHSKEMSRCSQVVNAKCIYRTFHTKSTNTHSTMRNTVGGRAHSITVYSPVWQYEVGGVIFVTCENIYTNFDVPEIGEIREIRFDPRMPSHIYRPMGGTRLIPTIIGLMFVVLSTITLFVMKNNI
;
A
#
# COMPACT_ATOMS: atom_id res chain seq x y z
N MET A 1 -18.84 9.45 39.91
CA MET A 1 -17.43 9.85 39.70
C MET A 1 -16.85 8.89 38.67
N GLN A 2 -16.74 9.33 37.42
CA GLN A 2 -16.08 8.57 36.37
C GLN A 2 -14.56 8.67 36.61
N TYR A 3 -13.89 7.53 36.71
CA TYR A 3 -12.43 7.47 36.75
C TYR A 3 -11.89 8.07 35.45
N TYR A 4 -11.25 9.23 35.54
CA TYR A 4 -10.46 9.81 34.47
C TYR A 4 -9.22 8.92 34.29
N GLN A 5 -9.19 8.09 33.24
CA GLN A 5 -8.03 7.26 32.96
C GLN A 5 -6.96 8.13 32.26
N PRO A 6 -5.74 8.25 32.80
CA PRO A 6 -4.65 9.01 32.19
C PRO A 6 -4.23 8.48 30.79
N ASN A 7 -4.71 7.29 30.40
CA ASN A 7 -4.42 6.66 29.12
C ASN A 7 -5.19 7.27 27.92
N ASP A 8 -6.26 8.03 28.17
CA ASP A 8 -7.08 8.63 27.10
C ASP A 8 -6.38 9.83 26.44
N GLU A 9 -5.51 10.56 27.16
CA GLU A 9 -4.72 11.65 26.57
C GLU A 9 -3.55 11.15 25.72
N LEU A 10 -3.05 9.95 26.03
CA LEU A 10 -1.93 9.27 25.36
C LEU A 10 -2.37 8.42 24.17
N THR A 11 -3.66 8.45 23.86
CA THR A 11 -4.27 7.79 22.72
C THR A 11 -5.04 8.82 21.89
N SER A 12 -4.51 9.24 20.73
CA SER A 12 -5.09 10.37 19.97
C SER A 12 -5.17 10.11 18.47
N PRO A 13 -6.14 10.68 17.74
CA PRO A 13 -6.18 10.51 16.29
C PRO A 13 -5.06 11.26 15.55
N VAL A 14 -4.42 12.22 16.21
CA VAL A 14 -3.29 12.99 15.68
C VAL A 14 -2.16 12.94 16.70
N LEU A 15 -0.93 12.71 16.25
CA LEU A 15 0.24 12.75 17.12
C LEU A 15 0.45 14.19 17.64
N LYS A 16 0.12 14.42 18.90
CA LYS A 16 0.36 15.71 19.57
C LYS A 16 1.79 15.76 20.09
N MET A 17 2.65 16.53 19.44
CA MET A 17 4.08 16.60 19.81
C MET A 17 4.30 17.14 21.24
N ASP A 18 3.45 18.05 21.72
CA ASP A 18 3.58 18.59 23.08
C ASP A 18 3.31 17.52 24.15
N VAL A 19 2.29 16.69 23.91
CA VAL A 19 1.94 15.56 24.78
C VAL A 19 2.99 14.45 24.66
N LEU A 20 3.49 14.19 23.44
CA LEU A 20 4.56 13.22 23.26
C LEU A 20 5.80 13.63 24.04
N ARG A 21 6.21 14.91 23.96
CA ARG A 21 7.37 15.43 24.69
C ARG A 21 7.22 15.37 26.20
N SER A 22 6.01 15.55 26.73
CA SER A 22 5.78 15.47 28.18
C SER A 22 5.88 14.05 28.73
N VAL A 23 5.75 13.02 27.88
CA VAL A 23 5.83 11.61 28.30
C VAL A 23 7.14 10.90 27.97
N ILE A 24 8.07 11.57 27.29
CA ILE A 24 9.40 11.01 27.04
C ILE A 24 10.17 10.94 28.36
N GLU A 25 10.53 9.73 28.79
CA GLU A 25 11.31 9.51 30.01
C GLU A 25 12.79 9.80 29.72
N ASN A 26 13.29 10.95 30.15
CA ASN A 26 14.69 11.36 29.99
C ASN A 26 15.31 11.90 31.30
N PRO A 27 15.50 11.05 32.33
CA PRO A 27 15.99 11.50 33.64
C PRO A 27 17.44 12.01 33.62
N TYR A 28 18.21 11.68 32.57
CA TYR A 28 19.64 12.01 32.47
C TYR A 28 19.95 13.10 31.44
N GLY A 29 18.94 13.79 30.90
CA GLY A 29 19.13 14.88 29.93
C GLY A 29 19.85 14.43 28.64
N ARG A 30 19.66 13.18 28.23
CA ARG A 30 20.29 12.61 27.04
C ARG A 30 19.69 13.18 25.77
N GLN A 31 20.42 13.05 24.67
CA GLN A 31 19.90 13.43 23.36
C GLN A 31 18.68 12.58 23.00
N VAL A 32 17.61 13.26 22.56
CA VAL A 32 16.37 12.62 22.10
C VAL A 32 16.27 12.77 20.59
N VAL A 33 15.92 11.71 19.88
CA VAL A 33 15.71 11.67 18.43
C VAL A 33 14.30 11.16 18.16
N ILE A 34 13.44 12.01 17.58
CA ILE A 34 12.04 11.70 17.27
C ILE A 34 11.94 11.44 15.76
N ASN A 35 11.55 10.22 15.36
CA ASN A 35 11.42 9.78 13.97
C ASN A 35 12.65 10.07 13.09
N GLY A 36 13.85 10.02 13.67
CA GLY A 36 15.13 10.27 12.96
C GLY A 36 15.60 11.72 13.00
N ILE A 37 14.86 12.62 13.65
CA ILE A 37 15.22 14.04 13.79
C ILE A 37 15.58 14.35 15.25
N PRO A 38 16.73 14.96 15.54
CA PRO A 38 17.08 15.40 16.89
C PRO A 38 16.03 16.37 17.45
N ASP A 39 15.61 16.17 18.69
CA ASP A 39 14.66 17.05 19.37
C ASP A 39 15.27 18.47 19.50
N GLY A 40 14.48 19.48 19.13
CA GLY A 40 14.93 20.89 19.05
C GLY A 40 15.34 21.36 17.64
N VAL A 41 15.51 20.46 16.68
CA VAL A 41 15.63 20.84 15.26
C VAL A 41 14.23 20.91 14.68
N GLN A 42 13.70 22.12 14.51
CA GLN A 42 12.41 22.33 13.85
C GLN A 42 12.57 21.98 12.37
N ASP A 43 11.85 20.94 11.92
CA ASP A 43 11.75 20.66 10.49
C ASP A 43 11.21 21.91 9.79
N LYS A 44 11.98 22.41 8.83
CA LYS A 44 11.40 23.27 7.79
C LYS A 44 10.29 22.43 7.16
N PRO A 45 9.04 22.94 7.04
CA PRO A 45 7.95 22.16 6.45
C PRO A 45 8.44 21.56 5.14
N PRO A 46 8.08 20.30 4.84
CA PRO A 46 8.59 19.59 3.67
C PRO A 46 8.49 20.54 2.49
N SER A 47 9.66 20.92 1.96
CA SER A 47 9.73 21.77 0.78
C SER A 47 8.91 21.06 -0.28
N ASP A 48 7.71 21.56 -0.57
CA ASP A 48 6.83 21.04 -1.61
C ASP A 48 7.70 20.71 -2.81
N SER A 49 7.79 19.42 -3.11
CA SER A 49 8.61 18.95 -4.20
C SER A 49 8.15 19.71 -5.45
N LYS A 50 8.97 20.64 -5.94
CA LYS A 50 8.68 21.49 -7.10
C LYS A 50 8.39 20.70 -8.39
N GLY A 51 8.48 19.36 -8.36
CA GLY A 51 8.10 18.45 -9.45
C GLY A 51 6.69 17.87 -9.37
N GLY A 52 5.94 18.04 -8.27
CA GLY A 52 4.61 17.44 -8.10
C GLY A 52 3.55 18.01 -9.05
N GLY A 53 3.62 19.32 -9.34
CA GLY A 53 2.67 20.00 -10.21
C GLY A 53 2.70 19.48 -11.65
N ALA A 54 3.89 19.35 -12.25
CA ALA A 54 4.04 18.89 -13.63
C ALA A 54 3.52 17.45 -13.83
N ALA A 55 3.79 16.55 -12.88
CA ALA A 55 3.28 15.19 -12.91
C ALA A 55 1.75 15.13 -12.75
N ALA A 56 1.17 15.96 -11.88
CA ALA A 56 -0.27 16.06 -11.70
C ALA A 56 -0.98 16.62 -12.94
N PHE A 57 -0.42 17.66 -13.57
CA PHE A 57 -0.95 18.22 -14.82
C PHE A 57 -0.91 17.21 -15.97
N LEU A 58 0.19 16.46 -16.12
CA LEU A 58 0.29 15.38 -17.12
C LEU A 58 -0.74 14.27 -16.89
N LEU A 59 -0.98 13.90 -15.62
CA LEU A 59 -1.99 12.90 -15.26
C LEU A 59 -3.40 13.36 -15.63
N ILE A 60 -3.75 14.61 -15.33
CA ILE A 60 -5.06 15.18 -15.66
C ILE A 60 -5.25 15.21 -17.18
N PHE A 61 -4.24 15.63 -17.94
CA PHE A 61 -4.31 15.69 -19.40
C PHE A 61 -4.45 14.29 -20.03
N MET A 62 -3.68 13.32 -19.55
CA MET A 62 -3.77 11.90 -19.98
C MET A 62 -5.13 11.27 -19.61
N PHE A 63 -5.68 11.61 -18.45
CA PHE A 63 -6.97 11.10 -18.00
C PHE A 63 -8.12 11.64 -18.86
N ILE A 64 -8.14 12.95 -19.12
CA ILE A 64 -9.12 13.59 -20.00
C ILE A 64 -8.97 13.06 -21.43
N GLY A 65 -7.75 12.98 -21.95
CA GLY A 65 -7.47 12.43 -23.27
C GLY A 65 -7.89 10.96 -23.40
N GLY A 66 -7.66 10.16 -22.36
CA GLY A 66 -8.08 8.75 -22.31
C GLY A 66 -9.60 8.58 -22.29
N ILE A 67 -10.34 9.42 -21.57
CA ILE A 67 -11.81 9.40 -21.55
C ILE A 67 -12.39 9.84 -22.89
N ILE A 68 -11.87 10.93 -23.47
CA ILE A 68 -12.31 11.40 -24.79
C ILE A 68 -12.01 10.34 -25.85
N GLY A 69 -10.80 9.76 -25.84
CA GLY A 69 -10.42 8.66 -26.72
C GLY A 69 -11.35 7.45 -26.56
N ALA A 70 -11.63 7.03 -25.32
CA ALA A 70 -12.56 5.93 -25.05
C ALA A 70 -13.97 6.22 -25.57
N ALA A 71 -14.49 7.44 -25.40
CA ALA A 71 -15.80 7.84 -25.90
C ALA A 71 -15.87 7.78 -27.43
N VAL A 72 -14.86 8.28 -28.13
CA VAL A 72 -14.78 8.24 -29.60
C VAL A 72 -14.63 6.80 -30.11
N PHE A 73 -13.71 6.03 -29.54
CA PHE A 73 -13.45 4.65 -29.98
C PHE A 73 -14.53 3.66 -29.58
N SER A 74 -15.36 3.96 -28.58
CA SER A 74 -16.51 3.12 -28.22
C SER A 74 -17.50 2.93 -29.38
N GLN A 75 -17.58 3.90 -30.28
CA GLN A 75 -18.49 3.89 -31.42
C GLN A 75 -17.87 3.24 -32.67
N ILE A 76 -16.54 3.26 -32.78
CA ILE A 76 -15.82 2.85 -34.00
C ILE A 76 -15.26 1.43 -33.85
N ASN A 77 -14.57 1.15 -32.74
CA ASN A 77 -13.87 -0.11 -32.50
C ASN A 77 -13.78 -0.36 -30.99
N PRO A 78 -14.70 -1.16 -30.41
CA PRO A 78 -14.72 -1.46 -28.97
C PRO A 78 -13.38 -1.93 -28.36
N PRO A 79 -12.51 -2.69 -29.08
CA PRO A 79 -11.19 -3.04 -28.56
C PRO A 79 -10.29 -1.82 -28.30
N LEU A 80 -10.33 -0.78 -29.15
CA LEU A 80 -9.54 0.44 -28.95
C LEU A 80 -10.01 1.24 -27.73
N CYS A 81 -11.29 1.15 -27.37
CA CYS A 81 -11.81 1.72 -26.13
C CYS A 81 -11.15 1.07 -24.89
N ILE A 82 -11.01 -0.26 -24.89
CA ILE A 82 -10.31 -1.00 -23.82
C ILE A 82 -8.84 -0.55 -23.72
N SER A 83 -8.21 -0.27 -24.86
CA SER A 83 -6.84 0.25 -24.89
C SER A 83 -6.72 1.64 -24.26
N CYS A 84 -7.66 2.54 -24.50
CA CYS A 84 -7.66 3.88 -23.89
C CYS A 84 -7.83 3.80 -22.37
N ILE A 85 -8.70 2.92 -21.89
CA ILE A 85 -8.88 2.68 -20.45
C ILE A 85 -7.59 2.06 -19.86
N GLY A 86 -6.98 1.09 -20.55
CA GLY A 86 -5.71 0.49 -20.16
C GLY A 86 -4.58 1.51 -20.02
N ALA A 87 -4.50 2.48 -20.94
CA ALA A 87 -3.49 3.53 -20.90
C ALA A 87 -3.63 4.42 -19.67
N ILE A 88 -4.85 4.69 -19.21
CA ILE A 88 -5.11 5.41 -17.96
C ILE A 88 -4.56 4.62 -16.77
N PHE A 89 -4.86 3.32 -16.67
CA PHE A 89 -4.35 2.45 -15.61
C PHE A 89 -2.82 2.35 -15.63
N LEU A 90 -2.20 2.32 -16.82
CA LEU A 90 -0.76 2.29 -16.98
C LEU A 90 -0.11 3.56 -16.41
N VAL A 91 -0.63 4.73 -16.80
CA VAL A 91 -0.08 6.02 -16.35
C VAL A 91 -0.27 6.19 -14.84
N ILE A 92 -1.46 5.86 -14.31
CA ILE A 92 -1.70 5.89 -12.86
C ILE A 92 -0.73 4.95 -12.14
N GLY A 93 -0.58 3.72 -12.62
CA GLY A 93 0.35 2.73 -12.05
C GLY A 93 1.80 3.18 -12.09
N LEU A 94 2.27 3.77 -13.20
CA LEU A 94 3.63 4.29 -13.33
C LEU A 94 3.89 5.48 -12.39
N VAL A 95 2.98 6.45 -12.33
CA VAL A 95 3.14 7.61 -11.44
C VAL A 95 3.15 7.17 -9.98
N THR A 96 2.23 6.29 -9.61
CA THR A 96 2.18 5.76 -8.24
C THR A 96 3.38 4.85 -7.94
N ALA A 97 3.98 4.16 -8.92
CA ALA A 97 5.19 3.35 -8.73
C ALA A 97 6.45 4.21 -8.54
N VAL A 98 6.48 5.39 -9.16
CA VAL A 98 7.55 6.38 -8.95
C VAL A 98 7.40 7.07 -7.59
N GLN A 99 6.17 7.36 -7.17
CA GLN A 99 5.89 8.05 -5.90
C GLN A 99 5.92 7.12 -4.68
N SER A 100 5.42 5.90 -4.83
CA SER A 100 5.41 4.89 -3.77
C SER A 100 6.42 3.80 -4.10
N LYS A 101 7.35 3.53 -3.19
CA LYS A 101 8.24 2.35 -3.28
C LYS A 101 7.49 1.06 -2.93
N SER A 102 6.21 0.95 -3.30
CA SER A 102 5.35 -0.17 -2.97
C SER A 102 5.15 -1.06 -4.19
N GLY A 103 5.50 -2.35 -4.07
CA GLY A 103 5.37 -3.33 -5.14
C GLY A 103 3.98 -3.58 -5.70
N PRO A 104 2.87 -3.47 -4.93
CA PRO A 104 1.51 -3.67 -5.48
C PRO A 104 1.17 -2.66 -6.59
N VAL A 105 1.88 -1.54 -6.64
CA VAL A 105 1.63 -0.49 -7.61
C VAL A 105 2.20 -0.81 -8.99
N PHE A 106 3.28 -1.60 -9.04
CA PHE A 106 3.78 -2.14 -10.30
C PHE A 106 2.80 -3.11 -10.95
N LEU A 107 1.95 -3.79 -10.17
CA LEU A 107 0.88 -4.63 -10.71
C LEU A 107 -0.19 -3.82 -11.44
N VAL A 108 -0.54 -2.64 -10.92
CA VAL A 108 -1.50 -1.73 -11.59
C VAL A 108 -0.94 -1.25 -12.93
N ALA A 109 0.34 -0.88 -12.96
CA ALA A 109 1.02 -0.49 -14.20
C ALA A 109 1.06 -1.63 -15.22
N LEU A 110 1.34 -2.85 -14.76
CA LEU A 110 1.38 -4.05 -15.60
C LEU A 110 0.00 -4.36 -16.20
N ILE A 111 -1.07 -4.34 -15.39
CA ILE A 111 -2.44 -4.54 -15.87
C ILE A 111 -2.80 -3.49 -16.93
N GLY A 112 -2.48 -2.22 -16.67
CA GLY A 112 -2.69 -1.13 -17.64
C GLY A 112 -1.94 -1.34 -18.96
N LEU A 113 -0.66 -1.75 -18.90
CA LEU A 113 0.14 -2.05 -20.09
C LEU A 113 -0.54 -3.09 -20.97
N LEU A 114 -1.09 -4.14 -20.35
CA LEU A 114 -1.68 -5.25 -21.07
C LEU A 114 -3.06 -4.96 -21.61
N MET A 115 -3.88 -4.20 -20.87
CA MET A 115 -5.13 -3.65 -21.39
C MET A 115 -4.90 -2.72 -22.58
N THR A 116 -3.72 -2.10 -22.68
CA THR A 116 -3.33 -1.24 -23.81
C THR A 116 -2.78 -2.06 -24.99
N ALA A 117 -1.82 -2.96 -24.73
CA ALA A 117 -1.11 -3.68 -25.76
C ALA A 117 -1.97 -4.72 -26.49
N LEU A 118 -2.81 -5.49 -25.78
CA LEU A 118 -3.58 -6.58 -26.38
C LEU A 118 -4.58 -6.11 -27.43
N PRO A 119 -5.40 -5.07 -27.18
CA PRO A 119 -6.34 -4.60 -28.20
C PRO A 119 -5.66 -3.91 -29.37
N ILE A 120 -4.53 -3.23 -29.15
CA ILE A 120 -3.74 -2.61 -30.23
C ILE A 120 -3.22 -3.69 -31.18
N VAL A 121 -2.61 -4.75 -30.64
CA VAL A 121 -2.08 -5.86 -31.47
C VAL A 121 -3.21 -6.59 -32.20
N TYR A 122 -4.36 -6.79 -31.56
CA TYR A 122 -5.54 -7.37 -32.19
C TYR A 122 -6.05 -6.55 -33.38
N VAL A 123 -6.17 -5.23 -33.22
CA VAL A 123 -6.61 -4.34 -34.31
C VAL A 123 -5.57 -4.25 -35.42
N TYR A 124 -4.28 -4.19 -35.05
CA TYR A 124 -3.19 -4.13 -36.03
C TYR A 124 -3.13 -5.39 -36.90
N GLY A 125 -3.26 -6.57 -36.31
CA GLY A 125 -3.30 -7.86 -37.02
C GLY A 125 -4.52 -8.01 -37.94
N LYS A 126 -5.65 -7.38 -37.59
CA LYS A 126 -6.84 -7.33 -38.47
C LYS A 126 -6.62 -6.44 -39.71
N SER A 127 -5.83 -5.38 -39.57
CA SER A 127 -5.57 -4.42 -40.66
C SER A 127 -4.45 -4.85 -41.62
N HIS A 128 -3.59 -5.79 -41.22
CA HIS A 128 -2.50 -6.31 -42.06
C HIS A 128 -2.57 -7.85 -42.12
N PRO A 129 -3.26 -8.44 -43.12
CA PRO A 129 -3.50 -9.88 -43.19
C PRO A 129 -2.24 -10.73 -43.37
N ASP A 130 -1.12 -10.13 -43.82
CA ASP A 130 0.21 -10.76 -43.91
C ASP A 130 0.99 -10.73 -42.58
N SER A 131 0.41 -10.12 -41.53
CA SER A 131 1.01 -10.04 -40.19
C SER A 131 0.40 -11.06 -39.22
N PHE A 132 0.97 -11.18 -38.02
CA PHE A 132 0.61 -12.17 -37.02
C PHE A 132 -0.89 -12.09 -36.63
N GLN A 133 -1.70 -13.03 -37.10
CA GLN A 133 -3.13 -13.10 -36.77
C GLN A 133 -3.32 -13.66 -35.36
N LEU A 134 -3.49 -12.78 -34.38
CA LEU A 134 -3.82 -13.16 -33.01
C LEU A 134 -5.24 -13.71 -32.95
N THR A 135 -5.37 -15.03 -32.97
CA THR A 135 -6.65 -15.72 -32.81
C THR A 135 -7.22 -15.44 -31.42
N THR A 136 -8.55 -15.46 -31.27
CA THR A 136 -9.23 -15.28 -29.97
C THR A 136 -8.72 -16.26 -28.90
N THR A 137 -8.37 -17.48 -29.31
CA THR A 137 -7.75 -18.49 -28.45
C THR A 137 -6.35 -18.11 -27.98
N MET A 138 -5.55 -17.41 -28.79
CA MET A 138 -4.25 -16.89 -28.38
C MET A 138 -4.38 -15.73 -27.39
N ILE A 139 -5.37 -14.84 -27.59
CA ILE A 139 -5.67 -13.75 -26.65
C ILE A 139 -6.07 -14.30 -25.28
N ILE A 140 -6.97 -15.29 -25.24
CA ILE A 140 -7.39 -15.93 -23.99
C ILE A 140 -6.20 -16.60 -23.28
N LYS A 141 -5.36 -17.35 -24.01
CA LYS A 141 -4.14 -17.95 -23.45
C LYS A 141 -3.20 -16.91 -22.85
N LEU A 142 -3.03 -15.76 -23.51
CA LEU A 142 -2.15 -14.68 -23.06
C LEU A 142 -2.70 -14.03 -21.77
N ILE A 143 -4.01 -13.80 -21.68
CA ILE A 143 -4.67 -13.30 -20.46
C ILE A 143 -4.48 -14.28 -19.29
N LEU A 144 -4.61 -15.59 -19.53
CA LEU A 144 -4.45 -16.60 -18.48
C LEU A 144 -2.99 -16.70 -18.00
N VAL A 145 -2.01 -16.65 -18.91
CA VAL A 145 -0.58 -16.58 -18.55
C VAL A 145 -0.30 -15.34 -17.71
N LEU A 146 -0.90 -14.20 -18.07
CA LEU A 146 -0.75 -12.98 -17.31
C LEU A 146 -1.31 -13.07 -15.89
N MET A 147 -2.51 -13.64 -15.73
CA MET A 147 -3.11 -13.83 -14.40
C MET A 147 -2.22 -14.73 -13.51
N ILE A 148 -1.54 -15.71 -14.10
CA ILE A 148 -0.52 -16.50 -13.38
C ILE A 148 0.64 -15.61 -12.93
N LEU A 149 1.19 -14.76 -13.81
CA LEU A 149 2.30 -13.86 -13.47
C LEU A 149 1.91 -12.87 -12.35
N VAL A 150 0.71 -12.28 -12.44
CA VAL A 150 0.17 -11.39 -11.40
C VAL A 150 -0.02 -12.15 -10.09
N GLY A 151 -0.58 -13.36 -10.13
CA GLY A 151 -0.78 -14.20 -8.96
C GLY A 151 0.53 -14.57 -8.27
N LEU A 152 1.56 -14.94 -9.04
CA LEU A 152 2.91 -15.20 -8.54
C LEU A 152 3.53 -13.94 -7.91
N GLY A 153 3.37 -12.78 -8.54
CA GLY A 153 3.84 -11.50 -8.00
C GLY A 153 3.23 -11.18 -6.64
N LEU A 154 1.92 -11.37 -6.48
CA LEU A 154 1.19 -11.18 -5.22
C LEU A 154 1.64 -12.14 -4.12
N MET A 155 2.04 -13.36 -4.48
CA MET A 155 2.58 -14.33 -3.52
C MET A 155 4.02 -13.98 -3.10
N ILE A 156 4.90 -13.64 -4.05
CA ILE A 156 6.33 -13.46 -3.78
C ILE A 156 6.61 -12.11 -3.09
N PHE A 157 5.93 -11.04 -3.49
CA PHE A 157 6.19 -9.69 -3.01
C PHE A 157 6.13 -9.52 -1.47
N PRO A 158 5.08 -9.97 -0.76
CA PRO A 158 5.01 -9.82 0.70
C PRO A 158 6.15 -10.57 1.40
N HIS A 159 6.60 -11.71 0.84
CA HIS A 159 7.74 -12.46 1.37
C HIS A 159 9.06 -11.74 1.16
N ILE A 160 9.32 -11.20 -0.03
CA ILE A 160 10.54 -10.42 -0.29
C ILE A 160 10.59 -9.17 0.59
N SER A 161 9.49 -8.42 0.66
CA SER A 161 9.39 -7.21 1.47
C SER A 161 9.65 -7.51 2.95
N HIS A 162 9.03 -8.57 3.48
CA HIS A 162 9.28 -9.02 4.85
C HIS A 162 10.74 -9.42 5.07
N SER A 163 11.30 -10.24 4.18
CA SER A 163 12.68 -10.71 4.29
C SER A 163 13.66 -9.55 4.26
N LYS A 164 13.44 -8.57 3.37
CA LYS A 164 14.25 -7.36 3.27
C LYS A 164 14.21 -6.55 4.57
N GLU A 165 13.02 -6.27 5.10
CA GLU A 165 12.90 -5.53 6.36
C GLU A 165 13.49 -6.33 7.54
N MET A 166 13.34 -7.65 7.56
CA MET A 166 13.94 -8.52 8.58
C MET A 166 15.47 -8.54 8.50
N SER A 167 16.04 -8.46 7.29
CA SER A 167 17.49 -8.38 7.07
C SER A 167 18.08 -7.02 7.44
N ARG A 168 17.30 -5.95 7.24
CA ARG A 168 17.69 -4.58 7.53
C ARG A 168 17.63 -4.29 9.04
N CYS A 169 16.53 -4.69 9.68
CA CYS A 169 16.34 -4.58 11.12
C CYS A 169 16.82 -5.86 11.82
N SER A 170 18.14 -5.96 11.97
CA SER A 170 18.82 -7.16 12.46
C SER A 170 19.03 -7.20 13.97
N GLN A 171 19.05 -6.04 14.64
CA GLN A 171 19.27 -5.95 16.08
C GLN A 171 17.96 -5.79 16.84
N VAL A 172 17.93 -6.29 18.08
CA VAL A 172 16.76 -6.27 18.97
C VAL A 172 17.02 -5.29 20.11
N VAL A 173 15.99 -4.55 20.51
CA VAL A 173 16.02 -3.65 21.67
C VAL A 173 14.68 -3.74 22.42
N ASN A 174 14.74 -3.58 23.74
CA ASN A 174 13.55 -3.41 24.56
C ASN A 174 13.04 -1.98 24.40
N ALA A 175 11.84 -1.83 23.84
CA ALA A 175 11.18 -0.56 23.65
C ALA A 175 9.89 -0.48 24.44
N LYS A 176 9.64 0.69 25.01
CA LYS A 176 8.42 1.00 25.77
C LYS A 176 7.43 1.72 24.88
N CYS A 177 6.18 1.29 24.86
CA CYS A 177 5.12 2.01 24.17
C CYS A 177 4.73 3.23 25.01
N ILE A 178 5.01 4.45 24.54
CA ILE A 178 4.76 5.68 25.32
C ILE A 178 3.54 6.46 24.83
N TYR A 179 3.10 6.21 23.59
CA TYR A 179 1.97 6.89 22.97
C TYR A 179 1.32 5.99 21.93
N ARG A 180 0.04 6.19 21.65
CA ARG A 180 -0.68 5.49 20.58
C ARG A 180 -1.45 6.49 19.72
N THR A 181 -1.24 6.48 18.42
CA THR A 181 -2.18 7.13 17.51
C THR A 181 -3.24 6.15 17.06
N PHE A 182 -4.44 6.63 16.72
CA PHE A 182 -5.48 5.77 16.17
C PHE A 182 -6.19 6.40 14.98
N HIS A 183 -6.62 5.57 14.04
CA HIS A 183 -7.56 5.98 13.01
C HIS A 183 -8.80 5.10 13.08
N THR A 184 -9.95 5.74 13.13
CA THR A 184 -11.23 5.06 12.99
C THR A 184 -11.58 5.04 11.51
N LYS A 185 -11.47 3.87 10.88
CA LYS A 185 -12.03 3.68 9.54
C LYS A 185 -13.51 3.36 9.71
N SER A 186 -14.37 4.32 9.39
CA SER A 186 -15.79 4.02 9.19
C SER A 186 -15.90 3.27 7.87
N THR A 187 -16.34 2.02 7.94
CA THR A 187 -16.70 1.27 6.74
C THR A 187 -18.06 1.77 6.27
N ASN A 188 -18.10 3.01 5.76
CA ASN A 188 -19.23 3.49 4.99
C ASN A 188 -19.11 2.85 3.60
N THR A 189 -19.41 1.56 3.51
CA THR A 189 -20.00 1.05 2.28
C THR A 189 -21.18 1.97 1.99
N HIS A 190 -21.13 2.65 0.85
CA HIS A 190 -22.22 3.45 0.30
C HIS A 190 -23.50 2.62 0.28
N SER A 191 -24.27 2.63 1.36
CA SER A 191 -25.68 2.31 1.35
C SER A 191 -26.41 3.61 1.64
N THR A 192 -26.71 4.32 0.55
CA THR A 192 -27.89 5.15 0.42
C THR A 192 -29.13 4.32 0.80
N MET A 193 -29.35 4.10 2.08
CA MET A 193 -30.65 3.72 2.62
C MET A 193 -30.88 4.53 3.89
N ARG A 194 -31.55 5.67 3.67
CA ARG A 194 -32.33 6.37 4.68
C ARG A 194 -33.24 5.35 5.37
N ASN A 195 -33.30 5.44 6.69
CA ASN A 195 -34.34 4.89 7.56
C ASN A 195 -34.43 3.36 7.61
N THR A 196 -33.63 2.75 8.47
CA THR A 196 -34.13 1.63 9.30
C THR A 196 -33.30 1.53 10.57
N VAL A 197 -34.00 1.52 11.70
CA VAL A 197 -33.50 1.32 13.05
C VAL A 197 -32.78 -0.03 13.11
N GLY A 198 -31.48 -0.03 13.47
CA GLY A 198 -30.78 -1.25 13.89
C GLY A 198 -29.51 -1.68 13.12
N GLY A 199 -29.09 -0.96 12.08
CA GLY A 199 -27.84 -1.27 11.38
C GLY A 199 -26.60 -0.79 12.15
N ARG A 200 -25.90 -1.68 12.86
CA ARG A 200 -24.60 -1.36 13.48
C ARG A 200 -23.59 -1.03 12.39
N ALA A 201 -23.28 0.25 12.22
CA ALA A 201 -22.09 0.67 11.48
C ALA A 201 -20.87 0.05 12.17
N HIS A 202 -20.19 -0.89 11.48
CA HIS A 202 -18.96 -1.47 11.97
C HIS A 202 -17.81 -0.49 11.71
N SER A 203 -17.48 0.32 12.71
CA SER A 203 -16.24 1.09 12.75
C SER A 203 -15.10 0.17 13.18
N ILE A 204 -14.00 0.19 12.43
CA ILE A 204 -12.77 -0.51 12.81
C ILE A 204 -11.76 0.55 13.21
N THR A 205 -11.34 0.50 14.48
CA THR A 205 -10.25 1.35 14.99
C THR A 205 -8.94 0.61 14.80
N VAL A 206 -7.99 1.26 14.13
CA VAL A 206 -6.61 0.78 13.96
C VAL A 206 -5.67 1.72 14.70
N TYR A 207 -4.62 1.17 15.30
CA TYR A 207 -3.69 1.88 16.18
C TYR A 207 -2.28 1.85 15.59
N SER A 208 -1.51 2.91 15.80
CA SER A 208 -0.07 2.93 15.55
C SER A 208 0.66 3.31 16.85
N PRO A 209 1.44 2.38 17.44
CA PRO A 209 2.19 2.66 18.65
C PRO A 209 3.42 3.55 18.37
N VAL A 210 3.78 4.34 19.36
CA VAL A 210 5.02 5.12 19.41
C VAL A 210 5.91 4.52 20.48
N TRP A 211 7.11 4.14 20.05
CA TRP A 211 8.09 3.41 20.85
C TRP A 211 9.19 4.34 21.33
N GLN A 212 9.56 4.20 22.60
CA GLN A 212 10.76 4.79 23.18
C GLN A 212 11.77 3.68 23.51
N TYR A 213 13.02 3.84 23.08
CA TYR A 213 14.11 2.91 23.38
C TYR A 213 15.45 3.65 23.38
N GLU A 214 16.47 3.01 23.94
CA GLU A 214 17.81 3.58 24.06
C GLU A 214 18.83 2.76 23.28
N VAL A 215 19.63 3.44 22.46
CA VAL A 215 20.76 2.82 21.74
C VAL A 215 21.95 3.76 21.82
N GLY A 216 23.08 3.25 22.32
CA GLY A 216 24.33 4.02 22.37
C GLY A 216 24.24 5.31 23.21
N GLY A 217 23.42 5.34 24.26
CA GLY A 217 23.23 6.51 25.12
C GLY A 217 22.31 7.59 24.53
N VAL A 218 21.66 7.33 23.40
CA VAL A 218 20.68 8.23 22.76
C VAL A 218 19.28 7.62 22.91
N ILE A 219 18.30 8.46 23.23
CA ILE A 219 16.90 8.06 23.33
C ILE A 219 16.25 8.24 21.96
N PHE A 220 15.75 7.16 21.39
CA PHE A 220 14.99 7.17 20.15
C PHE A 220 13.51 7.06 20.45
N VAL A 221 12.72 7.91 19.81
CA VAL A 221 11.25 7.89 19.84
C VAL A 221 10.78 7.68 18.42
N THR A 222 10.15 6.56 18.14
CA THR A 222 9.79 6.17 16.76
C THR A 222 8.31 5.79 16.69
N CYS A 223 7.60 6.46 15.81
CA CYS A 223 6.22 6.13 15.45
C CYS A 223 6.22 5.01 14.42
N GLU A 224 5.40 3.97 14.62
CA GLU A 224 5.16 3.02 13.54
C GLU A 224 4.42 3.70 12.37
N ASN A 225 4.81 3.36 11.14
CA ASN A 225 4.15 3.89 9.94
C ASN A 225 2.88 3.11 9.58
N ILE A 226 2.62 1.98 10.25
CA ILE A 226 1.55 1.05 9.92
C ILE A 226 0.54 1.04 11.05
N TYR A 227 -0.71 1.39 10.73
CA TYR A 227 -1.82 1.24 11.65
C TYR A 227 -2.35 -0.20 11.63
N THR A 228 -2.47 -0.81 12.80
CA THR A 228 -2.93 -2.18 13.00
C THR A 228 -3.93 -2.28 14.15
N ASN A 229 -4.87 -3.21 14.06
CA ASN A 229 -5.69 -3.66 15.19
C ASN A 229 -5.19 -5.00 15.77
N PHE A 230 -4.15 -5.57 15.19
CA PHE A 230 -3.53 -6.82 15.63
C PHE A 230 -2.34 -6.56 16.53
N ASP A 231 -2.31 -7.23 17.68
CA ASP A 231 -1.19 -7.20 18.62
C ASP A 231 -0.82 -5.77 19.05
N VAL A 232 -1.82 -4.96 19.39
CA VAL A 232 -1.62 -3.56 19.78
C VAL A 232 -1.12 -3.53 21.23
N PRO A 233 0.06 -2.96 21.51
CA PRO A 233 0.59 -2.89 22.87
C PRO A 233 -0.20 -1.90 23.73
N GLU A 234 -0.15 -2.08 25.04
CA GLU A 234 -0.63 -1.11 26.03
C GLU A 234 0.38 0.02 26.25
N ILE A 235 -0.09 1.22 26.63
CA ILE A 235 0.81 2.30 27.02
C ILE A 235 1.55 1.87 28.29
N GLY A 236 2.87 2.02 28.29
CA GLY A 236 3.78 1.55 29.33
C GLY A 236 4.29 0.13 29.11
N GLU A 237 3.71 -0.64 28.19
CA GLU A 237 4.17 -1.99 27.88
C GLU A 237 5.55 -1.97 27.22
N ILE A 238 6.44 -2.85 27.69
CA ILE A 238 7.78 -3.03 27.14
C ILE A 238 7.77 -4.26 26.23
N ARG A 239 8.23 -4.09 24.99
CA ARG A 239 8.36 -5.17 24.02
C ARG A 239 9.71 -5.16 23.34
N GLU A 240 10.14 -6.34 22.92
CA GLU A 240 11.28 -6.49 22.03
C GLU A 240 10.87 -6.06 20.61
N ILE A 241 11.55 -5.04 20.10
CA ILE A 241 11.41 -4.58 18.71
C ILE A 241 12.74 -4.72 17.99
N ARG A 242 12.69 -4.80 16.66
CA ARG A 242 13.88 -4.81 15.82
C ARG A 242 14.15 -3.44 15.24
N PHE A 243 15.41 -3.04 15.19
CA PHE A 243 15.84 -1.76 14.60
C PHE A 243 16.99 -1.96 13.62
N ASP A 244 17.13 -1.03 12.68
CA ASP A 244 18.27 -0.99 11.75
C ASP A 244 19.51 -0.41 12.47
N PRO A 245 20.60 -1.17 12.65
CA PRO A 245 21.79 -0.68 13.34
C PRO A 245 22.48 0.49 12.63
N ARG A 246 22.22 0.69 11.32
CA ARG A 246 22.75 1.83 10.55
C ARG A 246 21.87 3.06 10.66
N MET A 247 20.59 2.87 10.99
CA MET A 247 19.60 3.95 11.12
C MET A 247 18.63 3.57 12.24
N PRO A 248 18.99 3.84 13.52
CA PRO A 248 18.24 3.32 14.65
C PRO A 248 16.77 3.74 14.68
N SER A 249 16.44 4.90 14.10
CA SER A 249 15.06 5.40 13.94
C SER A 249 14.18 4.57 13.01
N HIS A 250 14.73 3.60 12.27
CA HIS A 250 13.95 2.68 11.44
C HIS A 250 13.68 1.40 12.21
N ILE A 251 12.43 1.23 12.65
CA ILE A 251 11.98 0.07 13.42
C ILE A 251 11.14 -0.87 12.57
N TYR A 252 11.24 -2.17 12.85
CA TYR A 252 10.44 -3.19 12.19
C TYR A 252 9.83 -4.14 13.21
N ARG A 253 8.49 -4.28 13.16
CA ARG A 253 7.75 -5.27 13.92
C ARG A 253 7.11 -6.28 12.96
N PRO A 254 7.43 -7.57 13.05
CA PRO A 254 6.81 -8.58 12.20
C PRO A 254 5.35 -8.78 12.61
N MET A 255 4.42 -8.11 11.92
CA MET A 255 2.98 -8.38 12.05
C MET A 255 2.60 -9.60 11.19
N GLY A 256 2.08 -10.66 11.82
CA GLY A 256 1.76 -11.92 11.15
C GLY A 256 0.51 -11.91 10.27
N GLY A 257 -0.49 -11.07 10.59
CA GLY A 257 -1.84 -11.17 10.01
C GLY A 257 -2.02 -10.56 8.60
N THR A 258 -1.27 -9.52 8.24
CA THR A 258 -1.55 -8.73 7.03
C THR A 258 -1.05 -9.36 5.73
N ARG A 259 -0.33 -10.49 5.80
CA ARG A 259 0.35 -11.11 4.65
C ARG A 259 -0.43 -12.22 3.97
N LEU A 260 -1.41 -12.80 4.66
CA LEU A 260 -2.16 -13.96 4.17
C LEU A 260 -3.10 -13.59 3.03
N ILE A 261 -3.78 -12.45 3.13
CA ILE A 261 -4.78 -11.99 2.15
C ILE A 261 -4.21 -11.89 0.72
N PRO A 262 -3.11 -11.12 0.47
CA PRO A 262 -2.57 -11.02 -0.90
C PRO A 262 -2.05 -12.38 -1.41
N THR A 263 -1.53 -13.23 -0.52
CA THR A 263 -1.03 -14.56 -0.87
C THR A 263 -2.18 -15.48 -1.32
N ILE A 264 -3.32 -15.46 -0.63
CA ILE A 264 -4.52 -16.24 -0.98
C ILE A 264 -5.10 -15.78 -2.32
N ILE A 265 -5.22 -14.47 -2.51
CA ILE A 265 -5.71 -13.89 -3.77
C ILE A 265 -4.77 -14.28 -4.92
N GLY A 266 -3.45 -14.18 -4.72
CA GLY A 266 -2.46 -14.58 -5.70
C GLY A 266 -2.57 -16.07 -6.07
N LEU A 267 -2.73 -16.93 -5.07
CA LEU A 267 -2.94 -18.37 -5.27
C LEU A 267 -4.19 -18.66 -6.10
N MET A 268 -5.31 -17.98 -5.82
CA MET A 268 -6.55 -18.14 -6.59
C MET A 268 -6.33 -17.80 -8.07
N PHE A 269 -5.63 -16.70 -8.38
CA PHE A 269 -5.33 -16.34 -9.76
C PHE A 269 -4.49 -17.40 -10.48
N VAL A 270 -3.47 -17.96 -9.82
CA VAL A 270 -2.64 -19.03 -10.41
C VAL A 270 -3.47 -20.28 -10.65
N VAL A 271 -4.22 -20.76 -9.65
CA VAL A 271 -4.99 -22.00 -9.71
C VAL A 271 -6.10 -21.92 -10.75
N LEU A 272 -6.93 -20.86 -10.72
CA LEU A 272 -8.03 -20.71 -11.69
C LEU A 272 -7.50 -20.60 -13.11
N SER A 273 -6.41 -19.88 -13.32
CA SER A 273 -5.85 -19.68 -14.66
C SER A 273 -5.20 -20.94 -15.21
N THR A 274 -4.47 -21.69 -14.38
CA THR A 274 -3.87 -22.98 -14.77
C THR A 274 -4.92 -24.05 -15.06
N ILE A 275 -5.97 -24.16 -14.24
CA ILE A 275 -7.11 -25.06 -14.50
C ILE A 275 -7.77 -24.71 -15.84
N THR A 276 -8.03 -23.42 -16.07
CA THR A 276 -8.67 -22.96 -17.31
C THR A 276 -7.81 -23.25 -18.53
N LEU A 277 -6.49 -23.03 -18.45
CA LEU A 277 -5.55 -23.41 -19.52
C LEU A 277 -5.55 -24.92 -19.79
N PHE A 278 -5.61 -25.73 -18.74
CA PHE A 278 -5.63 -27.19 -18.86
C PHE A 278 -6.94 -27.68 -19.52
N VAL A 279 -8.09 -27.14 -19.10
CA VAL A 279 -9.39 -27.45 -19.72
C VAL A 279 -9.42 -27.04 -21.19
N MET A 280 -8.90 -25.85 -21.52
CA MET A 280 -8.81 -25.41 -22.91
C MET A 280 -7.88 -26.27 -23.76
N LYS A 281 -6.82 -26.84 -23.18
CA LYS A 281 -5.91 -27.76 -23.88
C LYS A 281 -6.61 -29.09 -24.20
N ASN A 282 -7.53 -29.57 -23.35
CA ASN A 282 -8.21 -30.85 -23.53
C ASN A 282 -9.49 -30.76 -24.38
N ASN A 283 -9.96 -29.55 -24.70
CA ASN A 283 -11.15 -29.30 -25.52
C ASN A 283 -10.82 -28.84 -26.96
N ILE A 284 -9.55 -28.91 -27.36
CA ILE A 284 -9.04 -28.72 -28.74
C ILE A 284 -8.44 -30.05 -29.18
#